data_AF-A0A528XUD1-F1
#
_entry.id   AF-A0A528XUD1-F1
#
_cell.length_a   1.000
_cell.length_b   1.000
_cell.length_c   1.000
_cell.angle_alpha   90.00
_cell.angle_beta   90.00
_cell.angle_gamma   90.00
#
_symmetry.space_group_name_H-M   'P 1'
#
loop_
_entity.id
_entity.type
_entity.pdbx_description
1 polymer ?
#
loop_
_entity_poly.entity_id
_entity_poly.type
_entity_poly.pdbx_seq_one_letter_code
_entity_poly.pdbx_strand_id
1 'polypeptide(L)'
;MTRSDLADAILDATIALEVLLGDGDGQAISWKLRMRAAALAGIEGGQAGAKAMSDAIAVVYSTRSAIVHGTRRRIGAADAHAERDLAAKDLALDALRSLLKILIRRPEFLDPRRIDGDLLMAPPCITTST
;
A
#
# COMPACT_ATOMS: atom_id res chain seq x y z
N MET A 1 5.18 7.10 -22.48
CA MET A 1 4.64 7.57 -21.19
C MET A 1 5.31 8.87 -20.83
N THR A 2 4.51 9.89 -20.57
CA THR A 2 4.99 11.17 -20.05
C THR A 2 5.12 11.11 -18.52
N ARG A 3 5.76 12.12 -17.92
CA ARG A 3 5.82 12.26 -16.46
C ARG A 3 4.42 12.44 -15.84
N SER A 4 3.46 13.03 -16.57
CA SER A 4 2.07 13.15 -16.11
C SER A 4 1.46 11.77 -15.94
N ASP A 5 1.57 10.93 -16.97
CA ASP A 5 1.01 9.57 -16.97
C ASP A 5 1.53 8.72 -15.78
N LEU A 6 2.78 8.92 -15.38
CA LEU A 6 3.37 8.25 -14.21
C LEU A 6 2.76 8.75 -12.90
N ALA A 7 2.64 10.07 -12.74
CA ALA A 7 2.05 10.65 -11.54
C ALA A 7 0.56 10.28 -11.40
N ASP A 8 -0.17 10.31 -12.52
CA ASP A 8 -1.58 9.93 -12.58
C ASP A 8 -1.77 8.45 -12.22
N ALA A 9 -0.94 7.56 -12.76
CA ALA A 9 -0.98 6.14 -12.41
C ALA A 9 -0.67 5.86 -10.92
N ILE A 10 0.24 6.63 -10.30
CA ILE A 10 0.50 6.53 -8.86
C ILE A 10 -0.72 7.00 -8.07
N LEU A 11 -1.33 8.13 -8.46
CA LEU A 11 -2.54 8.65 -7.82
C LEU A 11 -3.70 7.66 -7.91
N ASP A 12 -3.99 7.14 -9.10
CA ASP A 12 -5.04 6.15 -9.32
C ASP A 12 -4.82 4.87 -8.48
N ALA A 13 -3.59 4.37 -8.44
CA ALA A 13 -3.24 3.22 -7.63
C ALA A 13 -3.47 3.51 -6.13
N THR A 14 -3.12 4.71 -5.65
CA THR A 14 -3.39 5.08 -4.24
C THR A 14 -4.88 5.22 -3.94
N ILE A 15 -5.67 5.79 -4.85
CA ILE A 15 -7.13 5.88 -4.69
C ILE A 15 -7.73 4.47 -4.63
N ALA A 16 -7.27 3.56 -5.48
CA ALA A 16 -7.70 2.16 -5.42
C ALA A 16 -7.34 1.51 -4.07
N LEU A 17 -6.15 1.78 -3.52
CA LEU A 17 -5.78 1.31 -2.18
C LEU A 17 -6.66 1.91 -1.08
N GLU A 18 -7.01 3.19 -1.18
CA GLU A 18 -7.93 3.87 -0.25
C GLU A 18 -9.34 3.26 -0.32
N VAL A 19 -9.82 2.92 -1.52
CA VAL A 19 -11.12 2.24 -1.70
C VAL A 19 -11.10 0.84 -1.09
N LEU A 20 -10.02 0.07 -1.32
CA LEU A 20 -9.93 -1.31 -0.85
C LEU A 20 -9.72 -1.42 0.67
N LEU A 21 -9.00 -0.47 1.26
CA LEU A 21 -8.49 -0.60 2.62
C LEU A 21 -8.93 0.54 3.54
N GLY A 22 -9.65 1.55 3.05
CA GLY A 22 -10.12 2.71 3.83
C GLY A 22 -11.45 2.47 4.53
N ASP A 23 -11.86 3.45 5.34
CA ASP A 23 -13.09 3.40 6.14
C ASP A 23 -14.25 4.21 5.52
N GLY A 24 -14.14 4.67 4.27
CA GLY A 24 -15.19 5.46 3.59
C GLY A 24 -15.29 6.93 4.04
N ASP A 25 -14.78 7.30 5.21
CA ASP A 25 -14.89 8.67 5.78
C ASP A 25 -13.85 9.69 5.25
N GLY A 26 -13.37 9.52 4.02
CA GLY A 26 -12.68 10.57 3.26
C GLY A 26 -11.25 10.95 3.69
N GLN A 27 -10.71 10.39 4.77
CA GLN A 27 -9.31 10.55 5.20
C GLN A 27 -8.83 9.24 5.82
N ALA A 28 -8.63 8.20 5.01
CA ALA A 28 -8.00 7.00 5.52
C ALA A 28 -6.56 7.34 5.92
N ILE A 29 -6.26 7.22 7.22
CA ILE A 29 -4.95 7.60 7.74
C ILE A 29 -3.92 6.65 7.12
N SER A 30 -2.91 7.18 6.43
CA SER A 30 -1.92 6.39 5.67
C SER A 30 -1.28 5.26 6.49
N TRP A 31 -1.10 5.48 7.80
CA TRP A 31 -0.62 4.44 8.71
C TRP A 31 -1.57 3.23 8.78
N LYS A 32 -2.89 3.46 8.81
CA LYS A 32 -3.91 2.42 8.94
C LYS A 32 -3.97 1.57 7.67
N LEU A 33 -3.96 2.22 6.52
CA LEU A 33 -3.89 1.56 5.21
C LEU A 33 -2.64 0.67 5.12
N ARG A 34 -1.50 1.18 5.58
CA ARG A 34 -0.25 0.41 5.64
C ARG A 34 -0.35 -0.81 6.55
N MET A 35 -0.95 -0.67 7.74
CA MET A 35 -1.14 -1.81 8.65
C MET A 35 -2.07 -2.86 8.08
N ARG A 36 -3.19 -2.45 7.48
CA ARG A 36 -4.14 -3.37 6.84
C ARG A 36 -3.51 -4.11 5.66
N ALA A 37 -2.79 -3.41 4.80
CA ALA A 37 -2.06 -4.02 3.69
C ALA A 37 -1.01 -5.02 4.18
N ALA A 38 -0.24 -4.66 5.21
CA ALA A 38 0.76 -5.53 5.81
C ALA A 38 0.14 -6.79 6.42
N ALA A 39 -0.98 -6.66 7.15
CA ALA A 39 -1.70 -7.78 7.71
C ALA A 39 -2.17 -8.77 6.63
N LEU A 40 -2.76 -8.25 5.55
CA LEU A 40 -3.18 -9.08 4.41
C LEU A 40 -2.02 -9.82 3.76
N ALA A 41 -0.91 -9.12 3.48
CA ALA A 41 0.29 -9.75 2.91
C ALA A 41 0.91 -10.78 3.87
N GLY A 42 0.74 -10.60 5.17
CA GLY A 42 1.18 -11.53 6.21
C GLY A 42 0.48 -12.88 6.18
N ILE A 43 -0.75 -12.96 5.65
CA ILE A 43 -1.51 -14.22 5.53
C ILE A 43 -0.75 -15.25 4.69
N GLU A 44 -0.13 -14.79 3.59
CA GLU A 44 0.55 -15.67 2.64
C GLU A 44 2.07 -15.64 2.79
N GLY A 45 2.64 -14.48 3.14
CA GLY A 45 4.09 -14.27 3.21
C GLY A 45 4.66 -14.22 4.63
N GLY A 46 3.83 -14.43 5.66
CA GLY A 46 4.23 -14.30 7.06
C GLY A 46 4.83 -12.92 7.39
N GLN A 47 5.72 -12.88 8.38
CA GLN A 47 6.39 -11.65 8.83
C GLN A 47 7.12 -10.91 7.69
N ALA A 48 7.76 -11.66 6.78
CA ALA A 48 8.51 -11.09 5.67
C ALA A 48 7.58 -10.41 4.66
N GLY A 49 6.47 -11.07 4.28
CA GLY A 49 5.46 -10.50 3.40
C GLY A 49 4.80 -9.25 3.99
N ALA A 50 4.46 -9.31 5.28
CA ALA A 50 3.89 -8.16 6.00
C ALA A 50 4.84 -6.95 5.99
N LYS A 51 6.12 -7.18 6.30
CA LYS A 51 7.14 -6.12 6.30
C LYS A 51 7.32 -5.52 4.90
N ALA A 52 7.50 -6.37 3.89
CA ALA A 52 7.70 -5.92 2.51
C ALA A 52 6.52 -5.08 2.01
N MET A 53 5.29 -5.50 2.29
CA MET A 53 4.09 -4.74 1.93
C MET A 53 3.99 -3.41 2.69
N SER A 54 4.28 -3.40 3.99
CA SER A 54 4.32 -2.16 4.78
C SER A 54 5.31 -1.15 4.18
N ASP A 55 6.52 -1.59 3.86
CA ASP A 55 7.56 -0.73 3.29
C ASP A 55 7.16 -0.21 1.91
N ALA A 56 6.56 -1.08 1.07
CA ALA A 56 6.05 -0.70 -0.25
C ALA A 56 4.99 0.41 -0.15
N ILE A 57 3.98 0.23 0.71
CA ILE A 57 2.92 1.22 0.91
C ILE A 57 3.49 2.54 1.45
N ALA A 58 4.48 2.49 2.34
CA ALA A 58 5.13 3.71 2.86
C ALA A 58 5.82 4.52 1.74
N VAL A 59 6.53 3.86 0.82
CA VAL A 59 7.18 4.51 -0.33
C VAL A 59 6.14 5.11 -1.29
N VAL A 60 5.06 4.37 -1.57
CA VAL A 60 3.98 4.82 -2.47
C VAL A 60 3.30 6.06 -1.91
N TYR A 61 2.92 6.07 -0.62
CA TYR A 61 2.27 7.22 0.01
C TYR A 61 3.21 8.43 0.15
N SER A 62 4.50 8.21 0.39
CA SER A 62 5.51 9.28 0.38
C SER A 62 5.60 9.94 -1.01
N THR A 63 5.63 9.12 -2.07
CA THR A 63 5.68 9.60 -3.45
C THR A 63 4.40 10.36 -3.82
N ARG A 64 3.23 9.80 -3.50
CA ARG A 64 1.93 10.47 -3.72
C ARG A 64 1.86 11.81 -3.00
N SER A 65 2.32 11.89 -1.75
CA SER A 65 2.40 13.14 -0.99
C SER A 65 3.24 14.20 -1.70
N ALA A 66 4.43 13.82 -2.20
CA ALA A 66 5.31 14.72 -2.94
C ALA A 66 4.71 15.20 -4.28
N ILE A 67 3.93 14.34 -4.95
CA ILE A 67 3.20 14.68 -6.17
C ILE A 67 2.12 15.73 -5.86
N VAL A 68 1.24 15.48 -4.88
CA VAL A 68 0.09 16.36 -4.61
C VAL A 68 0.48 17.70 -4.00
N HIS A 69 1.54 17.74 -3.20
CA HIS A 69 1.96 18.99 -2.53
C HIS A 69 2.95 19.79 -3.37
N GLY A 70 3.34 19.32 -4.55
CA GLY A 70 4.31 20.00 -5.40
C GLY A 70 5.68 20.19 -4.73
N THR A 71 5.96 19.51 -3.61
CA THR A 71 7.18 19.62 -2.79
C THR A 71 8.39 18.92 -3.42
N ARG A 72 8.30 18.58 -4.70
CA ARG A 72 9.42 18.14 -5.53
C ARG A 72 10.47 19.25 -5.61
N ARG A 73 11.43 19.19 -4.69
CA ARG A 73 12.66 19.99 -4.74
C ARG A 73 13.26 19.83 -6.13
N ARG A 74 13.58 20.94 -6.80
CA ARG A 74 14.41 20.99 -8.02
C ARG A 74 15.77 20.35 -7.72
N ILE A 75 15.86 19.02 -7.75
CA ILE A 75 17.13 18.32 -7.85
C ILE A 75 17.45 18.33 -9.35
N GLY A 76 18.60 18.84 -9.73
CA GLY A 76 18.95 19.27 -11.09
C GLY A 76 19.04 18.19 -12.17
N ALA A 77 18.38 17.04 -12.04
CA ALA A 77 18.33 16.00 -13.06
C ALA A 77 16.88 15.55 -13.27
N ALA A 78 16.26 15.97 -14.37
CA ALA A 78 14.91 15.55 -14.75
C ALA A 78 14.78 14.01 -14.85
N ASP A 79 15.87 13.33 -15.21
CA ASP A 79 15.92 11.88 -15.43
C ASP A 79 15.81 11.07 -14.12
N ALA A 80 16.48 11.49 -13.05
CA ALA A 80 16.41 10.81 -11.75
C ALA A 80 15.00 10.86 -11.13
N HIS A 81 14.22 11.90 -11.43
CA HIS A 81 12.83 11.99 -11.03
C HIS A 81 11.92 11.04 -11.82
N ALA A 82 12.19 10.84 -13.10
CA ALA A 82 11.43 9.94 -13.96
C ALA A 82 11.65 8.47 -13.57
N GLU A 83 12.89 8.07 -13.29
CA GLU A 83 13.20 6.71 -12.82
C GLU A 83 12.55 6.40 -11.48
N ARG A 84 12.61 7.35 -10.53
CA ARG A 84 11.93 7.19 -9.24
C ARG A 84 10.43 7.06 -9.40
N ASP A 85 9.80 7.86 -10.27
CA ASP A 85 8.37 7.77 -10.54
C ASP A 85 8.00 6.45 -11.19
N LEU A 86 8.81 5.97 -12.13
CA LEU A 86 8.59 4.68 -12.75
C LEU A 86 8.64 3.55 -11.72
N ALA A 87 9.67 3.55 -10.86
CA ALA A 87 9.79 2.58 -9.79
C ALA A 87 8.63 2.67 -8.78
N ALA A 88 8.20 3.87 -8.40
CA ALA A 88 7.08 4.07 -7.49
C ALA A 88 5.74 3.63 -8.11
N LYS A 89 5.56 3.87 -9.42
CA LYS A 89 4.39 3.41 -10.19
C LYS A 89 4.34 1.88 -10.23
N ASP A 90 5.46 1.23 -10.56
CA ASP A 90 5.52 -0.24 -10.59
C ASP A 90 5.25 -0.82 -9.20
N LEU A 91 5.85 -0.24 -8.16
CA LEU A 91 5.62 -0.64 -6.76
C LEU A 91 4.15 -0.48 -6.33
N ALA A 92 3.50 0.62 -6.72
CA ALA A 92 2.09 0.86 -6.42
C ALA A 92 1.18 -0.17 -7.10
N LEU A 93 1.41 -0.46 -8.39
CA LEU A 93 0.64 -1.44 -9.14
C LEU A 93 0.87 -2.87 -8.64
N ASP A 94 2.10 -3.21 -8.25
CA ASP A 94 2.42 -4.53 -7.72
C ASP A 94 1.80 -4.74 -6.34
N ALA A 95 1.85 -3.73 -5.47
CA ALA A 95 1.16 -3.77 -4.18
C ALA A 95 -0.36 -3.95 -4.38
N LEU A 96 -0.97 -3.15 -5.25
CA LEU A 96 -2.40 -3.23 -5.57
C LEU A 96 -2.78 -4.61 -6.12
N ARG A 97 -2.00 -5.12 -7.08
CA ARG A 97 -2.22 -6.45 -7.69
C ARG A 97 -2.10 -7.57 -6.66
N SER A 98 -1.12 -7.49 -5.76
CA SER A 98 -0.94 -8.47 -4.69
C SER A 98 -2.13 -8.48 -3.73
N LEU A 99 -2.57 -7.30 -3.29
CA LEU A 99 -3.72 -7.15 -2.41
C LEU A 99 -5.02 -7.64 -3.06
N LEU A 100 -5.27 -7.31 -4.32
CA LEU A 100 -6.42 -7.82 -5.07
C LEU A 100 -6.41 -9.36 -5.13
N LYS A 101 -5.27 -9.99 -5.38
CA LYS A 101 -5.16 -11.47 -5.38
C LYS A 101 -5.45 -12.08 -4.01
N ILE A 102 -5.03 -11.43 -2.93
CA ILE A 102 -5.34 -11.88 -1.56
C ILE A 102 -6.83 -11.75 -1.31
N LEU A 103 -7.43 -10.59 -1.62
CA LEU A 103 -8.86 -10.31 -1.41
C LEU A 103 -9.77 -11.22 -2.25
N ILE A 104 -9.38 -11.57 -3.47
CA ILE A 104 -10.10 -12.56 -4.30
C ILE A 104 -10.12 -13.94 -3.61
N ARG A 105 -9.02 -14.35 -2.98
CA ARG A 105 -8.91 -15.64 -2.28
C ARG A 105 -9.52 -15.60 -0.87
N ARG A 106 -9.64 -14.41 -0.29
CA ARG A 106 -10.12 -14.16 1.08
C ARG A 106 -11.15 -13.02 1.07
N PRO A 107 -12.32 -13.26 0.45
CA PRO A 107 -13.35 -12.24 0.28
C PRO A 107 -13.92 -11.74 1.62
N GLU A 108 -13.72 -12.48 2.71
CA GLU A 108 -14.02 -12.02 4.06
C GLU A 108 -13.38 -10.66 4.40
N PHE A 109 -12.21 -10.35 3.83
CA PHE A 109 -11.49 -9.11 4.08
C PHE A 109 -11.84 -7.98 3.10
N LEU A 110 -12.85 -8.17 2.23
CA LEU A 110 -13.44 -7.05 1.49
C LEU A 110 -14.14 -6.03 2.40
N ASP A 111 -14.48 -6.44 3.63
CA ASP A 111 -14.79 -5.51 4.72
C ASP A 111 -13.50 -5.17 5.50
N PRO A 112 -12.93 -3.95 5.36
CA PRO A 112 -11.67 -3.60 6.00
C PRO A 112 -11.70 -3.65 7.53
N ARG A 113 -12.88 -3.60 8.15
CA ARG A 113 -13.04 -3.73 9.61
C ARG A 113 -12.66 -5.12 10.11
N ARG A 114 -12.82 -6.13 9.25
CA ARG A 114 -12.39 -7.51 9.55
C ARG A 114 -10.88 -7.68 9.54
N ILE A 115 -10.16 -6.86 8.78
CA ILE A 115 -8.70 -6.82 8.84
C ILE A 115 -8.26 -6.35 10.23
N ASP A 116 -8.91 -5.31 10.76
CA ASP A 116 -8.59 -4.78 12.09
C ASP A 116 -8.88 -5.81 13.19
N GLY A 117 -10.08 -6.38 13.21
CA GLY A 117 -10.50 -7.33 14.23
C GLY A 117 -9.81 -8.69 14.14
N ASP A 118 -9.79 -9.28 12.95
CA ASP A 118 -9.41 -10.69 12.77
C ASP A 118 -7.90 -10.86 12.56
N LEU A 119 -7.18 -9.82 12.12
CA LEU A 119 -5.74 -9.91 11.80
C LEU A 119 -4.87 -9.00 12.68
N LEU A 120 -5.28 -7.76 12.93
CA LEU A 120 -4.47 -6.81 13.72
C LEU A 120 -4.67 -6.94 15.22
N MET A 121 -5.89 -7.26 15.66
CA MET A 121 -6.25 -7.46 17.06
C MET A 121 -6.22 -8.93 17.49
N ALA A 122 -5.87 -9.85 16.58
CA ALA A 122 -5.79 -11.26 16.89
C ALA A 122 -4.81 -11.52 18.04
N PRO A 123 -5.15 -12.38 19.01
CA PRO A 123 -4.22 -12.76 20.07
C PRO A 123 -2.97 -13.40 19.44
N PRO A 124 -1.77 -13.14 20.00
CA PRO A 124 -0.56 -13.77 19.49
C PRO A 124 -0.74 -15.28 19.56
N CYS A 125 -0.51 -15.97 18.44
CA CYS A 125 -0.48 -17.42 18.42
C CYS A 125 0.79 -17.87 19.16
N ILE A 126 0.68 -18.07 20.47
CA ILE A 126 1.76 -18.60 21.29
C ILE A 126 1.84 -20.10 20.97
N THR A 127 2.64 -20.47 19.98
CA THR A 127 2.99 -21.87 19.78
C THR A 127 3.90 -22.28 20.95
N THR A 128 3.30 -22.82 22.00
CA THR A 128 4.02 -23.56 23.04
C THR A 128 4.52 -24.86 22.41
N SER A 129 5.71 -24.83 21.81
CA SER A 129 6.44 -26.03 21.48
C SER A 129 6.72 -26.76 22.80
N THR A 130 6.07 -27.92 22.97
CA THR A 130 6.33 -28.86 24.08
C THR A 130 7.14 -30.02 23.52
#